data_AF-A0A3E0LVI5-F1
#
_entry.id   AF-A0A3E0LVI5-F1
#
_cell.length_a   1.000
_cell.length_b   1.000
_cell.length_c   1.000
_cell.angle_alpha   90.00
_cell.angle_beta   90.00
_cell.angle_gamma   90.00
#
_symmetry.space_group_name_H-M   'P 1'
#
loop_
_entity.id
_entity.type
_entity.pdbx_description
1 polymer ?
#
loop_
_entity_poly.entity_id
_entity_poly.type
_entity_poly.pdbx_seq_one_letter_code
_entity_poly.pdbx_strand_id
1 'polypeptide(L)' 'MTGLPPLSREELKNNLDLSASDLINGLQSLQQRYLTQREQNRFQLSSIFKEYIKSDRFTQI' A
#
# COMPACT_ATOMS: atom_id res chain seq x y z
N MET A 1 -11.81 2.67 13.39
CA MET A 1 -12.11 3.43 12.17
C MET A 1 -11.14 4.59 12.18
N THR A 2 -10.00 4.54 11.48
CA THR A 2 -9.91 4.76 10.03
C THR A 2 -8.76 3.94 9.43
N GLY A 3 -9.05 3.08 8.44
CA GLY A 3 -7.99 2.68 7.51
C GLY A 3 -7.55 3.91 6.71
N LEU A 4 -6.26 4.05 6.42
CA LEU A 4 -5.78 5.11 5.54
C LEU A 4 -6.60 5.09 4.23
N PRO A 5 -7.01 6.26 3.70
CA PRO A 5 -7.76 6.30 2.46
C PRO A 5 -6.93 5.66 1.33
N PRO A 6 -7.57 4.94 0.40
CA PRO A 6 -6.88 4.44 -0.79
C PRO A 6 -6.22 5.60 -1.52
N LEU A 7 -5.00 5.42 -2.03
CA LEU A 7 -4.20 6.46 -2.71
C LEU A 7 -4.19 6.24 -4.22
N SER A 8 -4.26 7.30 -5.02
CA SER A 8 -4.02 7.23 -6.46
C SER A 8 -2.53 7.06 -6.76
N ARG A 9 -2.21 6.72 -8.00
CA ARG A 9 -0.81 6.65 -8.46
C ARG A 9 -0.11 8.01 -8.38
N GLU A 10 -0.83 9.08 -8.69
CA GLU A 10 -0.33 10.46 -8.66
C GLU A 10 -0.03 10.89 -7.22
N GLU A 11 -0.92 10.58 -6.28
CA GLU A 11 -0.68 10.82 -4.85
C GLU A 11 0.56 10.06 -4.37
N LEU A 12 0.71 8.79 -4.74
CA LEU A 12 1.90 8.00 -4.40
C LEU A 12 3.18 8.58 -5.01
N LYS A 13 3.14 8.97 -6.29
CA LYS A 13 4.29 9.57 -6.98
C LYS A 13 4.71 10.91 -6.38
N ASN A 14 3.74 11.72 -5.94
CA ASN A 14 4.04 13.04 -5.36
C ASN A 14 4.61 12.94 -3.95
N ASN A 15 4.31 11.87 -3.22
CA ASN A 15 4.76 11.66 -1.84
C ASN A 15 6.03 10.80 -1.73
N LEU A 16 6.47 10.18 -2.83
CA LEU A 16 7.61 9.27 -2.86
C LEU A 16 8.64 9.80 -3.85
N ASP A 17 9.91 9.87 -3.42
CA ASP A 17 11.02 10.18 -4.32
C ASP A 17 11.39 8.94 -5.15
N LEU A 18 10.50 8.55 -6.05
CA LEU A 18 10.64 7.39 -6.93
C LEU A 18 10.48 7.80 -8.39
N SER A 19 11.27 7.17 -9.26
CA SER A 19 11.02 7.22 -10.69
C SER A 19 9.65 6.60 -11.02
N ALA A 20 9.09 6.94 -12.18
CA ALA A 20 7.81 6.36 -12.60
C ALA A 20 7.89 4.83 -12.76
N SER A 21 9.04 4.31 -13.20
CA SER A 21 9.31 2.87 -13.32
C SER A 21 9.42 2.19 -11.97
N ASP A 22 10.15 2.78 -11.01
CA ASP A 22 10.32 2.19 -9.68
C ASP A 22 8.99 2.13 -8.94
N LEU A 23 8.16 3.16 -9.08
CA LEU A 23 6.81 3.16 -8.51
C LEU A 23 5.94 2.04 -9.12
N ILE A 24 5.95 1.87 -10.45
CA ILE A 24 5.19 0.80 -11.10
C ILE A 24 5.67 -0.57 -10.63
N ASN A 25 6.99 -0.79 -10.67
CA ASN A 25 7.61 -2.06 -10.28
C ASN A 25 7.30 -2.39 -8.81
N GLY A 26 7.43 -1.40 -7.93
CA GLY A 26 7.09 -1.53 -6.51
C GLY A 26 5.63 -1.93 -6.32
N LEU A 27 4.69 -1.21 -6.93
CA LEU A 27 3.25 -1.50 -6.80
C LEU A 27 2.89 -2.89 -7.34
N GLN A 28 3.44 -3.28 -8.49
CA GLN A 28 3.23 -4.62 -9.04
C GLN A 28 3.78 -5.70 -8.09
N SER A 29 4.96 -5.48 -7.53
CA SER A 29 5.59 -6.41 -6.59
C SER A 29 4.79 -6.54 -5.28
N LEU A 30 4.23 -5.44 -4.77
CA LEU A 30 3.36 -5.44 -3.58
C LEU A 30 2.03 -6.16 -3.84
N GLN A 31 1.45 -6.01 -5.03
CA GLN A 31 0.25 -6.73 -5.44
C GLN A 31 0.47 -8.23 -5.57
N GLN A 32 1.59 -8.65 -6.18
CA GLN A 32 1.95 -10.07 -6.29
C GLN A 32 2.14 -10.75 -4.93
N ARG A 33 2.53 -9.99 -3.90
CA ARG A 33 2.65 -10.48 -2.52
C ARG A 33 1.40 -10.28 -1.67
N TYR A 34 0.29 -9.86 -2.27
CA TYR A 34 -0.97 -9.59 -1.57
C TYR A 34 -0.83 -8.58 -0.42
N LEU A 35 0.13 -7.64 -0.49
CA LEU A 35 0.32 -6.59 0.53
C LEU A 35 -0.60 -5.39 0.25
N THR A 36 -0.83 -5.12 -1.03
CA THR A 36 -1.74 -4.07 -1.50
C THR A 36 -2.75 -4.64 -2.47
N GLN A 37 -3.93 -4.02 -2.53
CA GLN A 37 -4.96 -4.28 -3.52
C GLN A 37 -5.31 -2.98 -4.26
N ARG A 38 -5.77 -3.13 -5.51
CA ARG A 38 -6.18 -2.00 -6.36
C ARG A 38 -7.66 -2.10 -6.68
N GLU A 39 -8.37 -1.00 -6.43
CA GLU A 39 -9.80 -0.85 -6.74
C GLU A 39 -10.00 0.51 -7.40
N GLN A 40 -10.64 0.55 -8.57
CA GLN A 40 -10.90 1.79 -9.32
C GLN A 40 -9.64 2.70 -9.46
N ASN A 41 -8.49 2.10 -9.77
CA ASN A 41 -7.19 2.79 -9.88
C ASN A 41 -6.62 3.42 -8.60
N ARG A 42 -7.18 3.09 -7.43
CA ARG A 42 -6.64 3.47 -6.12
C ARG A 42 -6.03 2.26 -5.42
N PHE A 43 -4.98 2.49 -4.68
CA PHE A 43 -4.19 1.49 -3.97
C PHE A 43 -4.46 1.58 -2.48
N GLN A 44 -4.68 0.44 -1.85
CA GLN A 44 -4.82 0.33 -0.39
C GLN A 44 -4.18 -0.97 0.09
N LEU A 45 -3.92 -1.08 1.40
CA LEU A 45 -3.48 -2.35 1.98
C LEU A 45 -4.56 -3.43 1.78
N SER A 46 -4.12 -4.66 1.50
CA SER A 46 -5.04 -5.81 1.41
C SER A 46 -5.64 -6.12 2.78
N SER A 47 -6.80 -6.80 2.81
CA SER A 47 -7.41 -7.21 4.08
C SER A 47 -6.50 -8.15 4.88
N ILE A 48 -5.82 -9.09 4.21
CA ILE A 48 -4.89 -10.03 4.87
C ILE A 48 -3.74 -9.27 5.53
N PHE A 49 -3.14 -8.33 4.81
CA PHE A 49 -2.03 -7.57 5.36
C PHE A 49 -2.47 -6.61 6.46
N LYS A 50 -3.69 -6.03 6.36
CA LYS A 50 -4.30 -5.24 7.45
C LYS A 50 -4.48 -6.04 8.72
N GLU A 51 -4.82 -7.33 8.65
CA GLU A 51 -4.93 -8.18 9.84
C GLU A 51 -3.55 -8.58 10.38
N TYR A 52 -2.60 -8.87 9.50
CA TYR A 52 -1.21 -9.14 9.89
C TYR A 52 -0.61 -7.99 10.71
N ILE A 53 -0.70 -6.76 10.24
CA ILE A 53 -0.15 -5.58 10.96
C ILE A 53 -0.89 -5.27 12.27
N LYS A 54 -2.15 -5.70 12.43
CA LYS A 54 -2.90 -5.56 13.70
C LYS A 54 -2.52 -6.65 14.69
N SER A 55 -2.19 -7.84 14.19
CA SER A 55 -1.77 -8.99 15.01
C SER A 55 -0.37 -8.77 15.57
N ASP A 56 0.52 -8.14 14.80
CA ASP A 56 1.83 -7.75 15.29
C ASP A 56 1.72 -6.54 16.23
N ARG A 57 1.96 -6.75 17.53
CA ARG A 57 2.09 -5.70 18.54
C ARG A 57 3.34 -4.83 18.30
N PHE A 58 3.43 -4.09 17.19
CA PHE A 58 4.42 -3.03 16.97
C PHE A 58 4.03 -1.71 17.68
N THR A 59 3.38 -1.79 18.84
CA THR A 59 3.03 -0.62 19.69
C THR A 59 3.72 -0.67 21.05
N GLN A 60 4.82 -1.41 21.16
CA GLN A 60 5.71 -1.39 22.33
C GLN A 60 7.17 -1.25 21.90
N ILE A 61 7.55 -0.13 21.29
CA ILE A 61 8.90 0.44 21.39
C ILE A 61 8.77 1.96 21.39
#